data_AF-A0A150I2Z0-F1
#
_entry.id   AF-A0A150I2Z0-F1
#
_cell.length_a   1.000
_cell.length_b   1.000
_cell.length_c   1.000
_cell.angle_alpha   90.00
_cell.angle_beta   90.00
_cell.angle_gamma   90.00
#
_symmetry.space_group_name_H-M   'P 1'
#
loop_
_entity.id
_entity.type
_entity.pdbx_description
1 polymer ?
#
loop_
_entity_poly.entity_id
_entity_poly.type
_entity_poly.pdbx_seq_one_letter_code
_entity_poly.pdbx_strand_id
1 'polypeptide(L)'
;MSENKPEPIIVQMESIAPEPITMGGDVFLKHDWYRLINTAPFQMYCCEIYGDENRGTHNIEEWLRSAIEQHVLEDEDKFFKAFGEWHSAKGYWKNETVYGDLIEVSE
;
A
#
# COMPACT_ATOMS: atom_id res chain seq x y z
N MET A 1 -46.53 -11.80 32.76
CA MET A 1 -45.19 -11.98 32.17
C MET A 1 -44.85 -10.68 31.49
N SER A 2 -43.92 -9.91 32.05
CA SER A 2 -43.50 -8.61 31.49
C SER A 2 -42.01 -8.71 31.19
N GLU A 3 -41.70 -9.06 29.95
CA GLU A 3 -40.35 -9.07 29.39
C GLU A 3 -39.85 -7.63 29.26
N ASN A 4 -39.12 -7.12 30.26
CA ASN A 4 -38.33 -5.90 30.09
C ASN A 4 -36.98 -6.31 29.49
N LYS A 5 -36.82 -6.08 28.19
CA LYS A 5 -35.55 -6.23 27.49
C LYS A 5 -34.53 -5.23 28.09
N PRO A 6 -33.28 -5.63 28.36
CA PRO A 6 -32.27 -4.72 28.91
C PRO A 6 -31.97 -3.59 27.92
N GLU A 7 -31.64 -2.42 28.46
CA GLU A 7 -31.37 -1.21 27.69
C GLU A 7 -30.22 -1.44 26.68
N PRO A 8 -30.32 -0.84 25.47
CA PRO A 8 -29.33 -1.04 24.42
C PRO A 8 -27.94 -0.59 24.87
N ILE A 9 -26.98 -1.51 24.75
CA ILE A 9 -25.56 -1.26 25.06
C ILE A 9 -24.98 -0.37 23.95
N ILE A 10 -24.56 0.84 24.31
CA ILE A 10 -23.84 1.75 23.41
C ILE A 10 -22.36 1.45 23.51
N VAL A 11 -21.81 0.73 22.54
CA VAL A 11 -20.37 0.50 22.42
C VAL A 11 -19.75 1.73 21.75
N GLN A 12 -18.99 2.51 22.51
CA GLN A 12 -18.18 3.59 21.96
C GLN A 12 -17.03 2.97 21.16
N MET A 13 -17.20 2.87 19.84
CA MET A 13 -16.12 2.56 18.90
C MET A 13 -15.32 3.84 18.67
N GLU A 14 -14.28 4.05 19.47
CA GLU A 14 -13.23 4.99 19.13
C GLU A 14 -12.39 4.38 18.00
N SER A 15 -12.33 5.06 16.85
CA SER A 15 -11.41 4.73 15.78
C SER A 15 -9.98 4.85 16.30
N ILE A 16 -9.28 3.73 16.41
CA ILE A 16 -7.83 3.70 16.61
C ILE A 16 -7.21 4.19 15.29
N ALA A 17 -6.50 5.32 15.34
CA ALA A 17 -5.72 5.79 14.21
C ALA A 17 -4.70 4.69 13.84
N PRO A 18 -4.52 4.36 12.54
CA PRO A 18 -3.62 3.30 12.13
C PRO A 18 -2.22 3.60 12.65
N GLU A 19 -1.70 2.73 13.52
CA GLU A 19 -0.34 2.84 14.02
C GLU A 19 0.64 2.71 12.85
N PRO A 20 1.68 3.57 12.76
CA PRO A 20 2.66 3.51 11.69
C PRO A 20 3.40 2.17 11.74
N ILE A 21 3.41 1.47 10.61
CA ILE A 21 3.92 0.11 10.51
C ILE A 21 5.44 0.17 10.55
N THR A 22 6.04 -0.35 11.62
CA THR A 22 7.50 -0.46 11.78
C THR A 22 8.01 -1.71 11.05
N MET A 23 8.78 -1.55 9.98
CA MET A 23 9.61 -2.65 9.46
C MET A 23 10.93 -2.67 10.25
N GLY A 24 11.08 -3.62 11.17
CA GLY A 24 12.41 -3.96 11.71
C GLY A 24 13.16 -2.85 12.47
N GLY A 25 12.49 -2.13 13.37
CA GLY A 25 13.13 -1.19 14.32
C GLY A 25 13.21 0.25 13.80
N ASP A 26 12.47 1.16 14.43
CA ASP A 26 12.55 2.64 14.37
C ASP A 26 12.83 3.33 13.00
N VAL A 27 12.57 2.68 11.86
CA VAL A 27 12.61 3.34 10.56
C VAL A 27 11.28 4.06 10.33
N PHE A 28 11.30 5.38 10.47
CA PHE A 28 10.19 6.25 10.08
C PHE A 28 10.20 6.45 8.57
N LEU A 29 9.40 5.64 7.86
CA LEU A 29 9.17 5.79 6.43
C LEU A 29 8.23 6.97 6.17
N LYS A 30 8.53 7.79 5.16
CA LYS A 30 7.74 8.95 4.75
C LYS A 30 6.47 8.57 3.98
N HIS A 31 6.51 7.44 3.28
CA HIS A 31 5.44 6.93 2.44
C HIS A 31 4.87 5.64 3.02
N ASP A 32 3.58 5.40 2.74
CA ASP A 32 2.90 4.17 3.16
C ASP A 32 3.23 3.02 2.21
N TRP A 33 4.40 2.41 2.42
CA TRP A 33 4.86 1.26 1.64
C TRP A 33 3.98 0.04 1.82
N TYR A 34 3.37 -0.13 3.00
CA TYR A 34 2.45 -1.24 3.23
C TYR A 34 1.23 -1.13 2.31
N ARG A 35 0.70 0.07 2.13
CA ARG A 35 -0.33 0.31 1.15
C ARG A 35 0.16 0.02 -0.27
N LEU A 36 1.32 0.59 -0.64
CA LEU A 36 1.87 0.47 -2.01
C LEU A 36 2.10 -0.98 -2.44
N ILE A 37 2.72 -1.82 -1.60
CA ILE A 37 3.01 -3.23 -1.94
C ILE A 37 1.75 -4.06 -2.24
N ASN A 38 0.59 -3.60 -1.77
CA ASN A 38 -0.70 -4.24 -2.00
C ASN A 38 -1.45 -3.67 -3.22
N THR A 39 -0.89 -2.68 -3.92
CA THR A 39 -1.50 -2.11 -5.13
C THR A 39 -1.03 -2.87 -6.37
N ALA A 40 -1.96 -3.14 -7.28
CA ALA A 40 -1.66 -3.78 -8.56
C ALA A 40 -0.62 -3.01 -9.40
N PRO A 41 -0.64 -1.66 -9.49
CA PRO A 41 0.36 -0.92 -10.25
C PRO A 41 1.78 -1.10 -9.68
N PHE A 42 1.93 -1.05 -8.36
CA PHE A 42 3.23 -1.22 -7.73
C PHE A 42 3.76 -2.64 -7.86
N GLN A 43 2.90 -3.64 -7.70
CA GLN A 43 3.23 -5.03 -7.94
C GLN A 43 3.72 -5.26 -9.38
N MET A 44 3.02 -4.69 -10.36
CA MET A 44 3.43 -4.74 -11.77
C MET A 44 4.76 -4.02 -12.03
N TYR A 45 4.98 -2.84 -11.43
CA TYR A 45 6.26 -2.14 -11.50
C TYR A 45 7.40 -3.02 -11.01
N CYS A 46 7.26 -3.63 -9.83
CA CYS A 46 8.30 -4.50 -9.28
C CYS A 46 8.52 -5.76 -10.11
N CYS A 47 7.47 -6.35 -10.71
CA CYS A 47 7.64 -7.44 -11.67
C CYS A 47 8.41 -7.01 -12.92
N GLU A 48 8.21 -5.81 -13.43
CA GLU A 48 8.92 -5.34 -14.63
C GLU A 48 10.40 -5.06 -14.36
N ILE A 49 10.74 -4.59 -13.15
CA ILE A 49 12.12 -4.22 -12.81
C ILE A 49 12.91 -5.39 -12.23
N TYR A 50 12.28 -6.22 -11.39
CA TYR A 50 12.96 -7.27 -10.61
C TYR A 50 12.48 -8.68 -10.93
N GLY A 51 11.45 -8.82 -11.77
CA GLY A 51 10.89 -10.11 -12.11
C GLY A 51 11.86 -10.97 -12.91
N ASP A 52 11.81 -12.26 -12.66
CA ASP A 52 12.57 -13.29 -13.38
C ASP A 52 11.73 -14.58 -13.50
N GLU A 53 12.35 -15.67 -13.96
CA GLU A 53 11.67 -16.96 -14.12
C GLU A 53 11.07 -17.53 -12.82
N ASN A 54 11.61 -17.14 -11.65
CA ASN A 54 11.15 -17.54 -10.32
C ASN A 54 10.40 -16.42 -9.58
N ARG A 55 10.45 -15.17 -10.07
CA ARG A 55 9.84 -13.98 -9.47
C ARG A 55 8.82 -13.38 -10.41
N GLY A 56 7.58 -13.83 -10.29
CA GLY A 56 6.46 -13.35 -11.10
C GLY A 56 5.33 -12.77 -10.25
N THR A 57 4.26 -12.36 -10.92
CA THR A 57 3.04 -11.87 -10.26
C THR A 57 2.36 -12.95 -9.41
N HIS A 58 2.58 -14.24 -9.73
CA HIS A 58 1.97 -15.38 -9.05
C HIS A 58 2.49 -15.63 -7.64
N ASN A 59 3.68 -15.13 -7.30
CA ASN A 59 4.33 -15.29 -5.99
C ASN A 59 4.86 -13.96 -5.44
N ILE A 60 4.28 -12.84 -5.88
CA ILE A 60 4.82 -11.50 -5.62
C ILE A 60 4.94 -11.19 -4.13
N GLU A 61 3.98 -11.64 -3.32
CA GLU A 61 4.00 -11.44 -1.87
C GLU A 61 5.20 -12.08 -1.18
N GLU A 62 5.79 -13.13 -1.77
CA GLU A 62 6.92 -13.86 -1.20
C GLU A 62 8.25 -13.13 -1.37
N TRP A 63 8.43 -12.37 -2.44
CA TRP A 63 9.72 -11.76 -2.79
C TRP A 63 9.71 -10.23 -2.84
N LEU A 64 8.54 -9.60 -3.02
CA LEU A 64 8.42 -8.15 -3.21
C LEU A 64 9.06 -7.36 -2.07
N ARG A 65 8.72 -7.71 -0.82
CA ARG A 65 9.21 -7.00 0.36
C ARG A 65 10.72 -7.01 0.43
N SER A 66 11.33 -8.19 0.30
CA SER A 66 12.79 -8.33 0.33
C SER A 66 13.48 -7.66 -0.86
N ALA A 67 12.82 -7.59 -2.02
CA ALA A 67 13.38 -6.93 -3.20
C ALA A 67 13.42 -5.40 -3.07
N ILE A 68 12.43 -4.79 -2.43
CA ILE A 68 12.34 -3.32 -2.31
C ILE A 68 12.97 -2.77 -1.02
N GLU A 69 13.15 -3.60 0.01
CA GLU A 69 13.61 -3.16 1.34
C GLU A 69 14.89 -2.33 1.26
N GLN A 70 15.91 -2.80 0.54
CA GLN A 70 17.17 -2.06 0.40
C GLN A 70 16.99 -0.71 -0.33
N HIS A 71 16.11 -0.65 -1.33
CA HIS A 71 15.86 0.59 -2.07
C HIS A 71 15.13 1.63 -1.23
N VAL A 72 14.16 1.19 -0.43
CA VAL A 72 13.42 2.03 0.50
C VAL A 72 14.34 2.55 1.61
N LEU A 73 15.25 1.71 2.13
CA LEU A 73 16.20 2.09 3.17
C LEU A 73 17.32 3.01 2.66
N GLU A 74 17.74 2.89 1.40
CA GLU A 74 18.80 3.72 0.81
C GLU A 74 18.29 5.12 0.47
N ASP A 75 17.20 5.22 -0.31
CA ASP A 75 16.65 6.49 -0.77
C ASP A 75 15.17 6.33 -1.12
N GLU A 76 14.33 6.43 -0.09
CA GLU A 76 12.89 6.28 -0.15
C GLU A 76 12.23 7.22 -1.18
N ASP A 77 12.54 8.52 -1.13
CA ASP A 77 11.92 9.53 -1.98
C ASP A 77 12.26 9.29 -3.45
N LYS A 78 13.53 8.92 -3.73
CA LYS A 78 13.97 8.59 -5.09
C LYS A 78 13.25 7.35 -5.62
N PHE A 79 13.08 6.32 -4.79
CA PHE A 79 12.39 5.11 -5.20
C PHE A 79 10.89 5.35 -5.42
N PHE A 80 10.23 6.07 -4.52
CA PHE A 80 8.83 6.47 -4.68
C PHE A 80 8.61 7.33 -5.92
N LYS A 81 9.50 8.30 -6.19
CA LYS A 81 9.45 9.13 -7.39
C LYS A 81 9.59 8.30 -8.67
N ALA A 82 10.52 7.35 -8.71
CA ALA A 82 10.71 6.47 -9.87
C ALA A 82 9.45 5.65 -10.17
N PHE A 83 8.79 5.13 -9.13
CA PHE A 83 7.50 4.47 -9.28
C PHE A 83 6.41 5.42 -9.79
N GLY A 84 6.30 6.64 -9.25
CA GLY A 84 5.34 7.64 -9.71
C GLY A 84 5.53 8.06 -11.18
N GLU A 85 6.77 8.18 -11.63
CA GLU A 85 7.12 8.44 -13.04
C GLU A 85 6.72 7.25 -13.93
N TRP A 86 7.01 6.02 -13.53
CA TRP A 86 6.59 4.82 -14.24
C TRP A 86 5.06 4.69 -14.31
N HIS A 87 4.37 4.94 -13.19
CA HIS A 87 2.90 4.89 -13.09
C HIS A 87 2.26 5.88 -14.07
N SER A 88 2.79 7.11 -14.10
CA SER A 88 2.34 8.17 -15.01
C SER A 88 2.63 7.83 -16.48
N ALA A 89 3.78 7.20 -16.76
CA ALA A 89 4.19 6.84 -18.12
C ALA A 89 3.34 5.72 -18.74
N LYS A 90 2.85 4.77 -17.94
CA LYS A 90 2.02 3.64 -18.45
C LYS A 90 0.69 4.10 -19.01
N GLY A 91 0.08 5.13 -18.42
CA GLY A 91 -1.14 5.76 -18.95
C GLY A 91 -2.42 4.93 -18.85
N TYR A 92 -2.37 3.71 -18.28
CA TYR A 92 -3.55 2.89 -17.98
C TYR A 92 -4.24 3.33 -16.69
N TRP A 93 -3.49 3.89 -15.74
CA TRP A 93 -3.95 4.31 -14.42
C TRP A 93 -4.13 5.83 -14.32
N LYS A 94 -4.70 6.45 -15.35
CA LYS A 94 -4.88 7.92 -15.41
C LYS A 94 -5.92 8.45 -14.43
N ASN A 95 -6.83 7.61 -14.00
CA ASN A 95 -7.91 7.95 -13.07
C ASN A 95 -7.58 7.51 -11.65
N GLU A 96 -6.31 7.22 -11.36
CA GLU A 96 -5.87 6.65 -10.09
C GLU A 96 -4.69 7.45 -9.55
N THR A 97 -4.61 7.60 -8.23
CA THR A 97 -3.42 8.12 -7.57
C THR A 97 -2.31 7.07 -7.59
N VAL A 98 -1.08 7.49 -7.27
CA VAL A 98 0.07 6.58 -7.09
C VAL A 98 -0.20 5.50 -6.02
N TYR A 99 -1.15 5.73 -5.11
CA TYR A 99 -1.59 4.78 -4.09
C TYR A 99 -2.80 3.91 -4.52
N GLY A 100 -3.23 4.02 -5.78
CA GLY A 100 -4.37 3.27 -6.32
C GLY A 100 -5.74 3.80 -5.88
N ASP A 101 -5.83 5.03 -5.35
CA ASP A 101 -7.12 5.67 -5.08
C ASP A 101 -7.73 6.20 -6.37
N LEU A 102 -9.03 5.98 -6.59
CA LEU A 102 -9.73 6.61 -7.69
C LEU A 102 -9.75 8.13 -7.51
N ILE A 103 -9.36 8.85 -8.56
CA ILE A 103 -9.51 10.30 -8.63
C ILE A 103 -10.99 10.56 -8.87
N GLU A 104 -11.72 11.00 -7.84
CA GLU A 104 -13.11 11.43 -8.00
C GLU A 104 -13.12 12.65 -8.94
N VAL A 105 -13.66 12.44 -10.14
CA VAL A 105 -13.97 13.52 -11.07
C VAL A 105 -15.31 14.07 -10.62
N SER A 106 -15.30 15.15 -9.83
CA SER A 106 -16.51 15.91 -9.57
C SER A 106 -17.04 16.45 -10.91
N GLU A 107 -18.17 15.90 -11.37
CA GLU A 107 -18.96 16.42 -12.51
C GLU A 107 -19.56 17.81 -12.22
#